data_AF-R9T8K5-F1
#
_entry.id   AF-R9T8K5-F1
#
_cell.length_a   1.000
_cell.length_b   1.000
_cell.length_c   1.000
_cell.angle_alpha   90.00
_cell.angle_beta   90.00
_cell.angle_gamma   90.00
#
_symmetry.space_group_name_H-M   'P 1'
#
loop_
_entity.id
_entity.type
_entity.pdbx_description
1 polymer ?
#
loop_
_entity_poly.entity_id
_entity_poly.type
_entity_poly.pdbx_seq_one_letter_code
_entity_poly.pdbx_strand_id
1 'polypeptide(L)'
;MKDAIYTIQNFIQIDTSELLQKIRELNSEGYRLGQICGTPKGDEMELLYSLDKDLSLQNLKLTVSYEASIPSITEIYWPAFIYENEIHDLFGINFTDSKLDYHGNFFKLSKPTPWKQQAESEKEDA
;
A
#
# COMPACT_ATOMS: atom_id res chain seq x y z
N MET A 1 -22.97 -20.45 -17.43
CA MET A 1 -21.91 -19.64 -16.80
C MET A 1 -21.26 -18.82 -17.91
N LYS A 2 -21.84 -17.67 -18.23
CA LYS A 2 -21.28 -16.72 -19.20
C LYS A 2 -20.90 -15.47 -18.41
N ASP A 3 -19.63 -15.12 -18.45
CA ASP A 3 -19.09 -13.78 -18.22
C ASP A 3 -19.52 -13.09 -16.91
N ALA A 4 -19.21 -13.70 -15.76
CA ALA A 4 -19.26 -12.96 -14.50
C ALA A 4 -18.08 -11.97 -14.46
N ILE A 5 -18.37 -10.69 -14.70
CA ILE A 5 -17.42 -9.56 -14.72
C ILE A 5 -16.50 -9.56 -13.49
N TYR A 6 -16.98 -10.07 -12.35
CA TYR A 6 -16.25 -10.16 -11.08
C TYR A 6 -15.09 -11.19 -11.05
N THR A 7 -14.95 -12.00 -12.09
CA THR A 7 -13.90 -13.05 -12.15
C THR A 7 -12.59 -12.54 -12.73
N ILE A 8 -12.60 -11.36 -13.39
CA ILE A 8 -11.42 -10.79 -14.03
C ILE A 8 -10.77 -9.82 -13.05
N GLN A 9 -9.61 -10.20 -12.51
CA GLN A 9 -8.81 -9.30 -11.69
C GLN A 9 -7.98 -8.38 -12.61
N ASN A 10 -8.24 -7.08 -12.57
CA ASN A 10 -7.45 -6.10 -13.30
C ASN A 10 -6.34 -5.54 -12.40
N PHE A 11 -5.09 -5.72 -12.82
CA PHE A 11 -3.91 -5.18 -12.17
C PHE A 11 -3.25 -4.19 -13.12
N ILE A 12 -3.15 -2.94 -12.66
CA ILE A 12 -2.52 -1.85 -13.41
C ILE A 12 -1.26 -1.47 -12.66
N GLN A 13 -0.12 -1.70 -13.29
CA GLN A 13 1.16 -1.21 -12.79
C GLN A 13 1.20 0.31 -12.98
N ILE A 14 1.50 1.05 -11.92
CA ILE A 14 1.67 2.50 -11.95
C ILE A 14 2.93 2.90 -11.19
N ASP A 15 3.45 4.08 -11.50
CA ASP A 15 4.52 4.69 -10.73
C ASP A 15 3.98 5.47 -9.52
N THR A 16 4.81 5.66 -8.49
CA THR A 16 4.45 6.42 -7.29
C THR A 16 3.99 7.86 -7.61
N SER A 17 4.55 8.46 -8.67
CA SER A 17 4.18 9.79 -9.16
C SER A 17 2.74 9.86 -9.69
N GLU A 18 2.18 8.74 -10.16
CA GLU A 18 0.84 8.66 -10.73
C GLU A 18 -0.23 8.32 -9.68
N LEU A 19 0.18 7.84 -8.49
CA LEU A 19 -0.72 7.32 -7.46
C LEU A 19 -1.85 8.29 -7.13
N LEU A 20 -1.53 9.53 -6.74
CA LEU A 20 -2.53 10.51 -6.33
C LEU A 20 -3.48 10.86 -7.48
N GLN A 21 -2.96 11.00 -8.70
CA GLN A 21 -3.80 11.31 -9.85
C GLN A 21 -4.79 10.17 -10.10
N LYS A 22 -4.32 8.91 -10.16
CA LYS A 22 -5.16 7.74 -10.41
C LYS A 22 -6.20 7.54 -9.31
N ILE A 23 -5.83 7.74 -8.05
CA ILE A 23 -6.76 7.62 -6.93
C ILE A 23 -7.85 8.71 -6.99
N ARG A 24 -7.52 9.94 -7.39
CA ARG A 24 -8.52 11.00 -7.62
C ARG A 24 -9.45 10.69 -8.79
N GLU A 25 -8.91 10.20 -9.90
CA GLU A 25 -9.69 9.77 -11.08
C GLU A 25 -10.72 8.70 -10.65
N LEU A 26 -10.27 7.61 -10.02
CA LEU A 26 -11.16 6.54 -9.57
C LEU A 26 -12.17 6.99 -8.51
N ASN A 27 -11.76 7.86 -7.58
CA ASN A 27 -12.69 8.44 -6.60
C ASN A 27 -13.81 9.25 -7.28
N SER A 28 -13.45 10.08 -8.28
CA SER A 28 -14.44 10.87 -9.03
C SER A 28 -15.40 10.01 -9.85
N GLU A 29 -14.96 8.81 -10.27
CA GLU A 29 -15.78 7.81 -10.94
C GLU A 29 -16.67 6.99 -9.98
N GLY A 30 -16.57 7.21 -8.67
CA GLY A 30 -17.39 6.56 -7.65
C GLY A 30 -16.86 5.22 -7.15
N TYR A 31 -15.58 4.92 -7.36
CA TYR A 31 -14.94 3.77 -6.70
C TYR A 31 -14.81 4.00 -5.20
N ARG A 32 -14.78 2.91 -4.43
CA ARG A 32 -14.50 2.92 -2.99
C ARG A 32 -13.19 2.20 -2.70
N LEU A 33 -12.43 2.69 -1.73
CA LEU A 33 -11.24 1.99 -1.23
C LEU A 33 -11.66 0.69 -0.53
N GLY A 34 -11.17 -0.44 -1.04
CA GLY A 34 -11.38 -1.76 -0.43
C GLY A 34 -10.25 -2.11 0.53
N GLN A 35 -9.01 -2.07 0.06
CA GLN A 35 -7.81 -2.36 0.85
C GLN A 35 -6.56 -1.67 0.28
N ILE A 36 -5.53 -1.56 1.13
CA ILE A 36 -4.15 -1.33 0.72
C ILE A 36 -3.32 -2.45 1.34
N CYS A 37 -2.62 -3.21 0.50
CA CYS A 37 -1.82 -4.36 0.94
C CYS A 37 -0.35 -4.14 0.59
N GLY A 38 0.53 -4.43 1.55
CA GLY A 38 1.97 -4.41 1.38
C GLY A 38 2.56 -5.82 1.34
N THR A 39 3.33 -6.14 0.30
CA THR A 39 4.01 -7.44 0.17
C THR A 39 5.52 -7.22 -0.03
N PRO A 40 6.39 -7.73 0.85
CA PRO A 40 7.83 -7.70 0.66
C PRO A 40 8.27 -8.42 -0.62
N LYS A 41 9.20 -7.83 -1.36
CA LYS A 41 9.75 -8.36 -2.60
C LYS A 41 11.26 -8.11 -2.66
N GLY A 42 12.02 -8.86 -1.86
CA GLY A 42 13.46 -8.65 -1.69
C GLY A 42 13.73 -7.29 -1.04
N ASP A 43 14.56 -6.48 -1.70
CA ASP A 43 14.92 -5.13 -1.23
C ASP A 43 13.86 -4.07 -1.54
N GLU A 44 12.75 -4.47 -2.16
CA GLU A 44 11.61 -3.63 -2.47
C GLU A 44 10.35 -4.14 -1.77
N MET A 45 9.31 -3.32 -1.84
CA MET A 45 7.98 -3.65 -1.38
C MET A 45 6.97 -3.37 -2.48
N GLU A 46 6.06 -4.31 -2.67
CA GLU A 46 4.93 -4.17 -3.58
C GLU A 46 3.72 -3.65 -2.78
N LEU A 47 3.14 -2.55 -3.25
CA LEU A 47 1.90 -2.00 -2.72
C LEU A 47 0.76 -2.25 -3.70
N LEU A 48 -0.35 -2.75 -3.17
CA LEU A 48 -1.56 -3.03 -3.92
C LEU A 48 -2.74 -2.24 -3.35
N TYR A 49 -3.21 -1.26 -4.11
CA TYR A 49 -4.42 -0.50 -3.81
C TYR A 49 -5.58 -1.11 -4.56
N SER A 50 -6.51 -1.74 -3.83
CA SER A 50 -7.70 -2.35 -4.43
C SER A 50 -8.91 -1.44 -4.24
N LEU A 51 -9.50 -1.00 -5.35
CA LEU A 51 -10.68 -0.17 -5.38
C LEU A 51 -11.85 -0.92 -6.01
N ASP A 52 -13.03 -0.82 -5.40
CA ASP A 52 -14.23 -1.54 -5.82
C ASP A 52 -15.28 -0.57 -6.36
N LYS A 53 -15.98 -0.97 -7.42
CA LYS A 53 -17.19 -0.31 -7.92
C LYS A 53 -18.11 -1.35 -8.53
N ASP A 54 -19.35 -1.43 -8.06
CA ASP A 54 -20.36 -2.35 -8.57
C ASP A 54 -19.89 -3.83 -8.61
N LEU A 55 -19.14 -4.24 -7.58
CA LEU A 55 -18.50 -5.57 -7.42
C LEU A 55 -17.34 -5.83 -8.40
N SER A 56 -16.92 -4.83 -9.18
CA SER A 56 -15.73 -4.87 -10.03
C SER A 56 -14.52 -4.29 -9.29
N LEU A 57 -13.46 -5.09 -9.14
CA LEU A 57 -12.25 -4.70 -8.44
C LEU A 57 -11.16 -4.24 -9.42
N GLN A 58 -10.66 -3.03 -9.21
CA GLN A 58 -9.51 -2.48 -9.92
C GLN A 58 -8.34 -2.34 -8.96
N ASN A 59 -7.20 -2.94 -9.32
CA ASN A 59 -6.01 -2.95 -8.46
C ASN A 59 -4.91 -2.10 -9.09
N LEU A 60 -4.48 -1.07 -8.37
CA LEU A 60 -3.29 -0.30 -8.70
C LEU A 60 -2.10 -0.92 -7.98
N LYS A 61 -1.07 -1.28 -8.73
CA LYS A 61 0.11 -1.98 -8.23
C LYS A 61 1.34 -1.10 -8.39
N LEU A 62 2.07 -0.93 -7.30
CA LEU A 62 3.29 -0.13 -7.23
C LEU A 62 4.42 -0.98 -6.65
N THR A 63 5.63 -0.75 -7.12
CA THR A 63 6.84 -1.32 -6.52
C THR A 63 7.69 -0.17 -6.02
N VAL A 64 8.06 -0.20 -4.74
CA VAL A 64 8.75 0.90 -4.06
C VAL A 64 9.92 0.36 -3.25
N SER A 65 11.03 1.10 -3.16
CA SER A 65 12.08 0.76 -2.20
C SER A 65 11.64 1.17 -0.78
N TYR A 66 12.26 0.57 0.25
CA TYR A 66 11.94 0.88 1.64
C TYR A 66 12.29 2.31 2.07
N GLU A 67 13.12 3.01 1.28
CA GLU A 67 13.53 4.39 1.48
C GLU A 67 12.61 5.38 0.76
N ALA A 68 11.69 4.88 -0.09
CA ALA A 68 10.76 5.71 -0.82
C ALA A 68 9.79 6.44 0.13
N SER A 69 9.43 7.65 -0.26
CA SER A 69 8.38 8.45 0.38
C SER A 69 7.16 8.45 -0.53
N ILE A 70 6.04 7.95 -0.02
CA ILE A 70 4.82 7.73 -0.80
C ILE A 70 3.77 8.73 -0.35
N PRO A 71 3.13 9.47 -1.26
CA PRO A 71 2.06 10.38 -0.86
C PRO A 71 0.88 9.59 -0.29
N SER A 72 0.44 9.97 0.90
CA SER A 72 -0.77 9.44 1.53
C SER A 72 -2.00 9.75 0.69
N ILE A 73 -2.94 8.81 0.64
CA ILE A 73 -4.24 9.01 0.00
C ILE A 73 -5.33 9.40 1.00
N THR A 74 -4.99 9.61 2.28
CA THR A 74 -5.93 9.99 3.35
C THR A 74 -6.70 11.28 3.08
N GLU A 75 -6.17 12.16 2.21
CA GLU A 75 -6.90 13.33 1.76
C GLU A 75 -8.19 12.97 1.01
N ILE A 76 -8.13 11.91 0.22
CA ILE A 76 -9.19 11.45 -0.70
C ILE A 76 -10.02 10.34 -0.05
N TYR A 77 -9.34 9.33 0.52
CA TYR A 77 -9.94 8.23 1.23
C TYR A 77 -9.48 8.24 2.67
N TRP A 78 -10.26 8.88 3.55
CA TRP A 78 -9.96 8.91 4.99
C TRP A 78 -9.60 7.52 5.56
N PRO A 79 -10.30 6.41 5.25
CA PRO A 79 -9.98 5.09 5.80
C PRO A 79 -8.57 4.56 5.48
N ALA A 80 -7.86 5.17 4.52
CA ALA A 80 -6.49 4.79 4.18
C ALA A 80 -5.51 4.91 5.34
N PHE A 81 -5.79 5.78 6.33
CA PHE A 81 -4.87 6.01 7.45
C PHE A 81 -4.58 4.71 8.21
N ILE A 82 -5.55 3.79 8.31
CA ILE A 82 -5.39 2.51 9.01
C ILE A 82 -4.31 1.68 8.31
N TYR A 83 -4.45 1.50 7.00
CA TYR A 83 -3.54 0.67 6.22
C TYR A 83 -2.15 1.32 6.08
N GLU A 84 -2.10 2.62 5.86
CA GLU A 84 -0.82 3.34 5.73
C GLU A 84 -0.02 3.29 7.04
N ASN A 85 -0.67 3.52 8.19
CA ASN A 85 0.00 3.40 9.49
C ASN A 85 0.37 1.94 9.81
N GLU A 86 -0.47 0.96 9.46
CA GLU A 86 -0.14 -0.47 9.61
C GLU A 86 1.13 -0.82 8.82
N ILE A 87 1.19 -0.42 7.56
CA ILE A 87 2.31 -0.69 6.67
C ILE A 87 3.59 0.02 7.17
N HIS A 88 3.47 1.26 7.62
CA HIS A 88 4.57 2.01 8.22
C HIS A 88 5.11 1.28 9.47
N ASP A 89 4.26 0.92 10.41
CA ASP A 89 4.66 0.32 11.68
C ASP A 89 5.30 -1.07 11.49
N LEU A 90 4.78 -1.85 10.54
CA LEU A 90 5.18 -3.25 10.34
C LEU A 90 6.36 -3.41 9.39
N PHE A 91 6.43 -2.61 8.32
CA PHE A 91 7.43 -2.74 7.25
C PHE A 91 8.37 -1.54 7.13
N GLY A 92 8.03 -0.39 7.72
CA GLY A 92 8.88 0.80 7.73
C GLY A 92 8.81 1.65 6.46
N ILE A 93 7.72 1.54 5.68
CA ILE A 93 7.48 2.42 4.53
C ILE A 93 7.00 3.79 5.01
N ASN A 94 7.56 4.84 4.44
CA ASN A 94 7.22 6.21 4.79
C ASN A 94 6.08 6.74 3.91
N PHE A 95 5.03 7.24 4.55
CA PHE A 95 3.94 7.97 3.88
C PHE A 95 4.02 9.47 4.20
N THR A 96 3.95 10.33 3.19
CA THR A 96 3.94 11.79 3.35
C THR A 96 2.51 12.33 3.31
N ASP A 97 2.30 13.52 3.86
CA ASP A 97 1.03 14.25 3.75
C ASP A 97 -0.19 13.51 4.35
N SER A 98 0.07 12.54 5.24
CA SER A 98 -0.99 11.86 5.97
C SER A 98 -1.72 12.84 6.89
N LYS A 99 -3.05 12.87 6.78
CA LYS A 99 -3.89 13.70 7.67
C LYS A 99 -3.89 13.19 9.12
N LEU A 100 -3.46 11.95 9.35
CA LEU A 100 -3.33 11.36 10.68
C LEU A 100 -2.16 10.36 10.70
N ASP A 101 -1.04 10.81 11.26
CA ASP A 101 0.17 10.03 11.46
C ASP A 101 0.32 9.67 12.95
N TYR A 102 0.43 8.38 13.25
CA TYR A 102 0.67 7.89 14.62
C TYR A 102 2.17 7.77 14.95
N HIS A 103 3.05 8.20 14.05
CA HIS A 103 4.51 8.23 14.22
C HIS A 103 5.10 6.90 14.72
N GLY A 104 4.63 5.77 14.17
CA GLY A 104 5.10 4.45 14.60
C GLY A 104 4.37 3.83 15.80
N ASN A 105 3.28 4.45 16.27
CA ASN A 105 2.56 4.03 17.48
C ASN A 105 1.11 3.59 17.19
N PHE A 106 0.79 3.27 15.93
CA PHE A 106 -0.53 2.76 15.60
C PHE A 106 -0.72 1.35 16.21
N PHE A 107 0.32 0.51 16.10
CA PHE A 107 0.39 -0.76 16.82
C PHE A 107 1.37 -0.69 18.00
N LYS A 108 1.01 -1.41 19.08
CA LYS A 108 1.98 -1.74 20.14
C LYS A 108 2.84 -2.90 19.69
N LEU A 109 4.00 -2.60 19.15
CA LEU A 109 4.96 -3.60 18.68
C LEU A 109 6.05 -3.84 19.72
N SER A 110 6.51 -5.09 19.82
CA SER A 110 7.64 -5.45 20.69
C SER A 110 9.01 -5.05 20.12
N LYS A 111 9.07 -4.82 18.81
CA LYS A 111 10.25 -4.37 18.06
C LYS A 111 9.78 -3.45 16.91
N PRO A 112 10.54 -2.42 16.53
CA PRO A 112 10.24 -1.64 15.34
C PRO A 112 10.25 -2.51 14.07
N THR A 113 9.32 -2.25 13.14
CA THR A 113 9.27 -2.83 11.78
C THR A 113 9.55 -4.34 11.70
N PRO A 114 8.82 -5.17 12.47
CA PRO A 114 9.13 -6.58 12.66
C PRO A 114 9.06 -7.43 11.38
N TRP A 115 8.39 -6.95 10.32
CA TRP A 115 8.19 -7.67 9.07
C TRP A 115 9.02 -7.12 7.91
N LYS A 116 9.86 -6.12 8.15
CA LYS A 116 10.90 -5.73 7.19
C LYS A 116 11.88 -6.91 7.07
N GLN A 117 11.96 -7.52 5.90
CA GLN A 117 12.91 -8.60 5.66
C GLN A 117 14.33 -8.08 5.94
N GLN A 118 15.02 -8.71 6.89
CA GLN A 118 16.43 -8.45 7.10
C GLN A 118 17.16 -9.07 5.91
N ALA A 119 17.85 -8.27 5.12
CA ALA A 119 18.89 -8.80 4.24
C ALA A 119 19.81 -9.66 5.13
N GLU A 120 19.97 -10.94 4.79
CA GLU A 120 20.90 -11.84 5.47
C GLU A 120 22.28 -11.16 5.49
N SER A 121 22.62 -10.56 6.62
CA SER A 121 24.00 -10.32 7.00
C SER A 121 24.42 -11.46 7.92
N GLU A 122 24.35 -12.69 7.41
CA GLU A 122 25.14 -13.76 7.99
C GLU A 122 26.60 -13.49 7.62
N LYS A 123 27.27 -12.89 8.59
CA LYS A 123 28.71 -12.83 8.70
C LYS A 123 29.26 -14.25 8.59
N GLU A 124 29.97 -14.51 7.50
CA GLU A 124 30.93 -15.60 7.40
C GLU A 124 32.16 -15.21 8.24
N ASP A 125 32.05 -15.35 9.56
CA ASP A 125 33.18 -15.33 10.50
C ASP A 125 33.25 -16.71 11.17
N ALA A 126 33.97 -17.64 10.54
CA ALA A 126 34.53 -18.85 11.15
C ALA A 126 35.77 -19.33 10.37
#